data_AF-A0A9D8JVZ7-F1
#
_entry.id   AF-A0A9D8JVZ7-F1
#
_cell.length_a   1.000
_cell.length_b   1.000
_cell.length_c   1.000
_cell.angle_alpha   90.00
_cell.angle_beta   90.00
_cell.angle_gamma   90.00
#
_symmetry.space_group_name_H-M   'P 1'
#
loop_
_entity.id
_entity.type
_entity.pdbx_description
1 polymer ?
#
loop_
_entity_poly.entity_id
_entity_poly.type
_entity_poly.pdbx_seq_one_letter_code
_entity_poly.pdbx_strand_id
1 'polypeptide(L)'
;MRFLTSGESHGPALTAILEGMPAGLPLSPDDINPDLARRQGLGDRKGRPYIGASPRMKLERDTAAILGGVMAGVTIGGPIAVQIQNLDHDTWKGKAIEPMTIPRPGHADLTGAVKHGYNDLRLSLERASARETSARVAVGAMCRKFLSQFGIRVGSYVIEIGGVSASVDEMPLEDRIARAFDSDMSCPDESASHAMRARVEDIIRAKDTLGGVFEVVALGLPPGLGSHVHWDRRLTGRLAQAMLSIPAMKGVEIGPAFDNAKKSGTQVHDEIVLHDGALARKTNRAGGLEGGITTGGPILLRVAMKPISTTLTPLKSVDLAAGREAATQYERSDFCAVPRAGVIGEAMTCFVLADALIEKLGGDSLAEMKPRFDSLRQSRLDDLPMLDEPTVFWE
;
A
#
# COMPACT_ATOMS: atom_id res chain seq x y z
N MET A 1 9.71 -3.84 -14.06
CA MET A 1 8.62 -2.84 -14.09
C MET A 1 9.01 -1.65 -13.22
N ARG A 2 8.57 -0.44 -13.56
CA ARG A 2 8.81 0.77 -12.77
C ARG A 2 7.68 1.77 -12.95
N PHE A 3 7.53 2.69 -12.01
CA PHE A 3 6.62 3.82 -12.20
C PHE A 3 7.19 5.12 -11.66
N LEU A 4 6.67 6.23 -12.17
CA LEU A 4 6.90 7.57 -11.66
C LEU A 4 5.56 8.23 -11.40
N THR A 5 5.48 9.03 -10.34
CA THR A 5 4.33 9.89 -10.06
C THR A 5 4.76 11.34 -10.10
N SER A 6 3.85 12.20 -10.52
CA SER A 6 4.02 13.65 -10.57
C SER A 6 2.73 14.34 -10.16
N GLY A 7 2.85 15.62 -9.79
CA GLY A 7 1.75 16.46 -9.37
C GLY A 7 1.79 16.78 -7.87
N GLU A 8 1.34 17.99 -7.60
CA GLU A 8 1.26 18.61 -6.28
C GLU A 8 -0.15 18.47 -5.71
N SER A 9 -0.26 18.56 -4.38
CA SER A 9 -1.52 18.50 -3.65
C SER A 9 -2.57 19.46 -4.18
N HIS A 10 -2.17 20.69 -4.53
CA HIS A 10 -3.06 21.72 -5.06
C HIS A 10 -2.72 22.14 -6.51
N GLY A 11 -1.85 21.37 -7.18
CA GLY A 11 -1.61 21.49 -8.62
C GLY A 11 -2.84 21.08 -9.45
N PRO A 12 -2.82 21.26 -10.78
CA PRO A 12 -3.99 21.01 -11.63
C PRO A 12 -4.38 19.53 -11.72
N ALA A 13 -3.41 18.62 -11.63
CA ALA A 13 -3.64 17.19 -11.71
C ALA A 13 -2.46 16.43 -11.11
N LEU A 14 -2.70 15.15 -10.83
CA LEU A 14 -1.68 14.15 -10.59
C LEU A 14 -1.47 13.33 -11.87
N THR A 15 -0.26 12.85 -12.08
CA THR A 15 0.07 11.95 -13.20
C THR A 15 0.87 10.77 -12.71
N ALA A 16 0.64 9.60 -13.28
CA ALA A 16 1.49 8.43 -13.14
C ALA A 16 1.92 7.91 -14.51
N ILE A 17 3.15 7.43 -14.62
CA ILE A 17 3.64 6.66 -15.76
C ILE A 17 4.06 5.30 -15.23
N LEU A 18 3.40 4.24 -15.70
CA LEU A 18 3.76 2.84 -15.42
C LEU A 18 4.43 2.23 -16.65
N GLU A 19 5.65 1.74 -16.49
CA GLU A 19 6.44 1.14 -17.57
C GLU A 19 6.82 -0.31 -17.24
N GLY A 20 6.76 -1.17 -18.26
CA GLY A 20 7.00 -2.61 -18.16
C GLY A 20 5.74 -3.45 -17.93
N MET A 21 4.54 -2.90 -18.17
CA MET A 21 3.30 -3.69 -18.21
C MET A 21 3.22 -4.43 -19.56
N PRO A 22 2.99 -5.75 -19.59
CA PRO A 22 2.91 -6.51 -20.84
C PRO A 22 1.72 -6.08 -21.71
N ALA A 23 1.84 -6.33 -23.02
CA ALA A 23 0.75 -6.15 -23.97
C ALA A 23 -0.38 -7.16 -23.76
N GLY A 24 -1.60 -6.80 -24.16
CA GLY A 24 -2.74 -7.71 -24.18
C GLY A 24 -3.64 -7.68 -22.93
N LEU A 25 -3.37 -6.83 -21.93
CA LEU A 25 -4.23 -6.67 -20.76
C LEU A 25 -5.43 -5.76 -21.10
N PRO A 26 -6.68 -6.23 -20.98
CA PRO A 26 -7.83 -5.34 -21.05
C PRO A 26 -7.80 -4.34 -19.91
N LEU A 27 -7.86 -3.05 -20.23
CA LEU A 27 -7.73 -1.98 -19.26
C LEU A 27 -8.57 -0.77 -19.66
N SER A 28 -9.43 -0.34 -18.74
CA SER A 28 -10.18 0.91 -18.85
C SER A 28 -10.13 1.71 -17.54
N PRO A 29 -10.60 2.97 -17.54
CA PRO A 29 -10.81 3.71 -16.30
C PRO A 29 -11.67 2.99 -15.25
N ASP A 30 -12.59 2.11 -15.67
CA ASP A 30 -13.47 1.37 -14.75
C ASP A 30 -12.71 0.30 -13.96
N ASP A 31 -11.53 -0.11 -14.41
CA ASP A 31 -10.63 -0.98 -13.65
C ASP A 31 -9.82 -0.20 -12.59
N ILE A 32 -9.76 1.14 -12.68
CA ILE A 32 -8.93 2.01 -11.84
C ILE A 32 -9.77 2.77 -10.81
N ASN A 33 -10.89 3.34 -11.26
CA ASN A 33 -11.75 4.21 -10.47
C ASN A 33 -12.29 3.57 -9.18
N PRO A 34 -12.61 2.26 -9.11
CA PRO A 34 -13.04 1.64 -7.86
C PRO A 34 -12.00 1.74 -6.74
N ASP A 35 -10.73 1.52 -7.05
CA ASP A 35 -9.65 1.62 -6.06
C ASP A 35 -9.37 3.08 -5.66
N LEU A 36 -9.51 4.03 -6.59
CA LEU A 36 -9.48 5.47 -6.27
C LEU A 36 -10.63 5.86 -5.32
N ALA A 37 -11.84 5.38 -5.58
CA ALA A 37 -13.01 5.61 -4.73
C ALA A 37 -12.81 5.02 -3.33
N ARG A 38 -12.30 3.78 -3.23
CA ARG A 38 -11.93 3.15 -1.95
C ARG A 38 -10.89 3.99 -1.20
N ARG A 39 -9.86 4.51 -1.89
CA ARG A 39 -8.87 5.41 -1.29
C ARG A 39 -9.49 6.72 -0.81
N GLN A 40 -10.55 7.23 -1.43
CA GLN A 40 -11.29 8.40 -0.92
C GLN A 40 -12.19 8.07 0.28
N GLY A 41 -12.35 6.79 0.59
CA GLY A 41 -13.29 6.30 1.60
C GLY A 41 -14.73 6.21 1.09
N LEU A 42 -14.95 6.26 -0.22
CA LEU A 42 -16.25 6.09 -0.86
C LEU A 42 -16.56 4.60 -1.17
N GLY A 43 -15.84 3.70 -0.50
CA GLY A 43 -15.85 2.26 -0.77
C GLY A 43 -16.93 1.47 -0.04
N ASP A 44 -17.63 2.05 0.94
CA ASP A 44 -18.81 1.38 1.48
C ASP A 44 -19.89 1.32 0.39
N ARG A 45 -20.71 0.26 0.36
CA ARG A 45 -21.89 0.18 -0.55
C ARG A 45 -22.87 1.35 -0.38
N LYS A 46 -22.63 2.25 0.59
CA LYS A 46 -23.47 3.40 0.96
C LYS A 46 -22.87 4.75 0.52
N GLY A 47 -21.71 4.78 -0.14
CA GLY A 47 -21.08 5.97 -0.72
C GLY A 47 -20.65 7.07 0.25
N ARG A 48 -20.28 6.76 1.51
CA ARG A 48 -19.92 7.78 2.52
C ARG A 48 -18.44 7.68 2.95
N PRO A 49 -17.69 8.80 2.99
CA PRO A 49 -16.34 8.81 3.54
C PRO A 49 -16.28 8.26 4.97
N TYR A 50 -15.19 7.56 5.28
CA TYR A 50 -14.89 7.12 6.64
C TYR A 50 -14.93 8.27 7.65
N ILE A 51 -15.33 7.96 8.88
CA ILE A 51 -15.25 8.95 9.95
C ILE A 51 -13.79 9.37 10.18
N GLY A 52 -13.58 10.67 10.39
CA GLY A 52 -12.24 11.24 10.52
C GLY A 52 -11.53 11.57 9.20
N ALA A 53 -12.11 11.28 8.03
CA ALA A 53 -11.59 11.77 6.76
C ALA A 53 -11.75 13.30 6.63
N SER A 54 -10.78 13.93 5.97
CA SER A 54 -10.73 15.36 5.68
C SER A 54 -11.94 15.79 4.84
N PRO A 55 -12.46 17.02 5.06
CA PRO A 55 -13.49 17.61 4.20
C PRO A 55 -13.13 17.60 2.70
N ARG A 56 -11.83 17.57 2.35
CA ARG A 56 -11.37 17.47 0.96
C ARG A 56 -11.95 16.27 0.22
N MET A 57 -12.17 15.14 0.91
CA MET A 57 -12.72 13.94 0.27
C MET A 57 -14.16 14.12 -0.22
N LYS A 58 -14.88 15.15 0.26
CA LYS A 58 -16.22 15.52 -0.24
C LYS A 58 -16.16 16.39 -1.50
N LEU A 59 -15.03 17.05 -1.75
CA LEU A 59 -14.82 17.93 -2.90
C LEU A 59 -14.27 17.14 -4.09
N GLU A 60 -13.23 16.35 -3.85
CA GLU A 60 -12.55 15.58 -4.89
C GLU A 60 -13.42 14.41 -5.37
N ARG A 61 -13.36 14.12 -6.67
CA ARG A 61 -13.93 12.92 -7.29
C ARG A 61 -12.86 12.34 -8.19
N ASP A 62 -11.98 11.54 -7.60
CA ASP A 62 -10.80 11.02 -8.29
C ASP A 62 -11.26 10.10 -9.42
N THR A 63 -10.95 10.47 -10.66
CA THR A 63 -11.20 9.66 -11.86
C THR A 63 -9.92 9.59 -12.69
N ALA A 64 -9.65 8.41 -13.24
CA ALA A 64 -8.48 8.16 -14.07
C ALA A 64 -8.78 8.49 -15.54
N ALA A 65 -7.94 9.31 -16.15
CA ALA A 65 -7.85 9.49 -17.60
C ALA A 65 -6.60 8.77 -18.10
N ILE A 66 -6.77 7.72 -18.92
CA ILE A 66 -5.64 7.03 -19.57
C ILE A 66 -5.22 7.86 -20.79
N LEU A 67 -3.97 8.30 -20.79
CA LEU A 67 -3.40 9.19 -21.81
C LEU A 67 -2.50 8.46 -22.83
N GLY A 68 -2.05 7.25 -22.51
CA GLY A 68 -1.16 6.47 -23.37
C GLY A 68 -0.96 5.05 -22.88
N GLY A 69 -0.32 4.21 -23.72
CA GLY A 69 -0.02 2.81 -23.41
C GLY A 69 -1.19 1.83 -23.56
N VAL A 70 -2.37 2.32 -23.96
CA VAL A 70 -3.58 1.53 -24.20
C VAL A 70 -4.18 1.92 -25.55
N MET A 71 -4.51 0.93 -26.37
CA MET A 71 -5.18 1.08 -27.66
C MET A 71 -6.35 0.11 -27.72
N ALA A 72 -7.53 0.58 -28.15
CA ALA A 72 -8.76 -0.23 -28.21
C ALA A 72 -9.09 -0.96 -26.88
N GLY A 73 -8.81 -0.32 -25.74
CA GLY A 73 -9.08 -0.86 -24.40
C GLY A 73 -8.11 -1.96 -23.96
N VAL A 74 -6.96 -2.11 -24.62
CA VAL A 74 -5.96 -3.14 -24.32
C VAL A 74 -4.57 -2.51 -24.22
N THR A 75 -3.76 -2.94 -23.26
CA THR A 75 -2.36 -2.49 -23.13
C THR A 75 -1.54 -2.92 -24.35
N ILE A 76 -0.61 -2.05 -24.78
CA ILE A 76 0.22 -2.29 -25.97
C ILE A 76 1.71 -2.53 -25.65
N GLY A 77 2.05 -2.77 -24.38
CA GLY A 77 3.43 -3.00 -23.92
C GLY A 77 4.24 -1.72 -23.69
N GLY A 78 3.83 -0.59 -24.28
CA GLY A 78 4.43 0.73 -24.03
C GLY A 78 4.05 1.32 -22.66
N PRO A 79 4.70 2.41 -22.23
CA PRO A 79 4.38 3.08 -20.97
C PRO A 79 2.92 3.54 -20.90
N ILE A 80 2.24 3.22 -19.79
CA ILE A 80 0.88 3.64 -19.53
C ILE A 80 0.90 4.95 -18.74
N ALA A 81 0.38 6.01 -19.34
CA ALA A 81 0.24 7.31 -18.69
C ALA A 81 -1.20 7.47 -18.18
N VAL A 82 -1.36 7.83 -16.91
CA VAL A 82 -2.66 8.11 -16.28
C VAL A 82 -2.62 9.47 -15.63
N GLN A 83 -3.67 10.26 -15.83
CA GLN A 83 -3.90 11.53 -15.15
C GLN A 83 -5.12 11.45 -14.24
N ILE A 84 -5.05 12.11 -13.09
CA ILE A 84 -6.16 12.29 -12.15
C ILE A 84 -6.28 13.79 -11.89
N GLN A 85 -7.40 14.39 -12.29
CA GLN A 85 -7.63 15.82 -12.11
C GLN A 85 -7.78 16.16 -10.61
N ASN A 86 -7.22 17.30 -10.19
CA ASN A 86 -7.50 17.88 -8.87
C ASN A 86 -8.62 18.92 -9.02
N LEU A 87 -9.80 18.63 -8.48
CA LEU A 87 -10.94 19.55 -8.55
C LEU A 87 -10.74 20.75 -7.61
N ASP A 88 -10.02 20.57 -6.50
CA ASP A 88 -9.72 21.66 -5.57
C ASP A 88 -8.81 22.74 -6.20
N HIS A 89 -8.11 22.44 -7.31
CA HIS A 89 -7.18 23.36 -7.98
C HIS A 89 -7.83 24.70 -8.37
N ASP A 90 -9.10 24.71 -8.77
CA ASP A 90 -9.83 25.93 -9.11
C ASP A 90 -9.91 26.91 -7.93
N THR A 91 -9.83 26.41 -6.69
CA THR A 91 -9.77 27.24 -5.49
C THR A 91 -8.40 27.85 -5.22
N TRP A 92 -7.35 27.39 -5.89
CA TRP A 92 -5.96 27.86 -5.72
C TRP A 92 -5.47 28.68 -6.92
N LYS A 93 -5.99 28.40 -8.12
CA LYS A 93 -5.59 29.04 -9.36
C LYS A 93 -5.71 30.56 -9.28
N GLY A 94 -4.59 31.25 -9.53
CA GLY A 94 -4.52 32.72 -9.59
C GLY A 94 -4.60 33.44 -8.24
N LYS A 95 -4.59 32.71 -7.11
CA LYS A 95 -4.58 33.33 -5.78
C LYS A 95 -3.15 33.62 -5.31
N ALA A 96 -2.96 34.80 -4.73
CA ALA A 96 -1.79 35.08 -3.91
C ALA A 96 -1.92 34.29 -2.59
N ILE A 97 -0.85 33.64 -2.18
CA ILE A 97 -0.81 32.80 -0.98
C ILE A 97 0.37 33.26 -0.14
N GLU A 98 0.16 33.49 1.14
CA GLU A 98 1.23 33.84 2.08
C GLU A 98 2.25 32.70 2.19
N PRO A 99 3.56 32.94 2.33
CA PRO A 99 4.53 31.88 2.56
C PRO A 99 4.24 31.10 3.85
N MET A 100 4.49 29.78 3.86
CA MET A 100 4.50 29.00 5.09
C MET A 100 5.91 29.01 5.67
N THR A 101 6.06 29.49 6.90
CA THR A 101 7.38 29.64 7.55
C THR A 101 7.53 28.83 8.83
N ILE A 102 6.45 28.22 9.33
CA ILE A 102 6.40 27.45 10.57
C ILE A 102 6.28 25.96 10.23
N PRO A 103 7.32 25.12 10.42
CA PRO A 103 7.27 23.72 10.07
C PRO A 103 6.41 22.93 11.05
N ARG A 104 5.70 21.92 10.55
CA ARG A 104 4.91 21.00 11.39
C ARG A 104 5.80 19.84 11.87
N PRO A 105 5.92 19.60 13.19
CA PRO A 105 6.64 18.46 13.72
C PRO A 105 6.14 17.14 13.14
N GLY A 106 7.08 16.34 12.62
CA GLY A 106 6.78 15.06 11.98
C GLY A 106 6.38 15.15 10.50
N HIS A 107 6.22 16.34 9.92
CA HIS A 107 6.04 16.50 8.49
C HIS A 107 7.39 16.73 7.77
N ALA A 108 7.36 16.76 6.43
CA ALA A 108 8.54 17.00 5.59
C ALA A 108 8.99 18.47 5.56
N ASP A 109 8.31 19.37 6.28
CA ASP A 109 8.44 20.82 6.13
C ASP A 109 9.88 21.30 6.40
N LEU A 110 10.40 21.08 7.62
CA LEU A 110 11.75 21.52 7.99
C LEU A 110 12.85 20.75 7.23
N THR A 111 12.71 19.43 7.12
CA THR A 111 13.70 18.60 6.43
C THR A 111 13.77 18.92 4.95
N GLY A 112 12.63 19.24 4.32
CA GLY A 112 12.54 19.71 2.95
C GLY A 112 13.23 21.05 2.76
N ALA A 113 12.99 22.01 3.65
CA ALA A 113 13.65 23.32 3.59
C ALA A 113 15.17 23.21 3.74
N VAL A 114 15.66 22.46 4.72
CA VAL A 114 17.09 22.20 4.90
C VAL A 114 17.69 21.52 3.67
N LYS A 115 16.99 20.54 3.09
CA LYS A 115 17.48 19.76 1.94
C LYS A 115 17.54 20.56 0.64
N HIS A 116 16.56 21.42 0.40
CA HIS A 116 16.37 22.08 -0.89
C HIS A 116 16.57 23.60 -0.86
N GLY A 117 16.86 24.19 0.31
CA GLY A 117 17.05 25.63 0.47
C GLY A 117 15.76 26.43 0.29
N TYR A 118 14.60 25.87 0.63
CA TYR A 118 13.31 26.56 0.46
C TYR A 118 13.16 27.72 1.43
N ASN A 119 12.67 28.84 0.90
CA ASN A 119 12.20 30.00 1.68
C ASN A 119 10.68 29.96 1.96
N ASP A 120 9.97 29.00 1.38
CA ASP A 120 8.56 28.69 1.65
C ASP A 120 8.40 27.18 1.85
N LEU A 121 7.90 26.78 3.02
CA LEU A 121 7.70 25.38 3.39
C LEU A 121 6.61 24.70 2.54
N ARG A 122 5.71 25.47 1.90
CA ARG A 122 4.69 24.93 0.98
C ARG A 122 5.31 24.12 -0.16
N LEU A 123 6.49 24.51 -0.64
CA LEU A 123 7.20 23.82 -1.72
C LEU A 123 7.46 22.34 -1.38
N SER A 124 7.72 22.03 -0.11
CA SER A 124 7.87 20.65 0.35
C SER A 124 6.51 19.98 0.64
N LEU A 125 5.58 20.72 1.25
CA LEU A 125 4.24 20.25 1.61
C LEU A 125 3.48 19.74 0.39
N GLU A 126 3.50 20.50 -0.70
CA GLU A 126 2.72 20.23 -1.90
C GLU A 126 3.03 18.85 -2.48
N ARG A 127 4.31 18.45 -2.48
CA ARG A 127 4.74 17.14 -2.99
C ARG A 127 4.76 16.04 -1.93
N ALA A 128 5.08 16.36 -0.68
CA ALA A 128 5.10 15.39 0.41
C ALA A 128 3.70 14.99 0.90
N SER A 129 2.67 15.75 0.53
CA SER A 129 1.27 15.46 0.81
C SER A 129 0.87 14.05 0.35
N ALA A 130 0.07 13.37 1.18
CA ALA A 130 -0.48 12.06 0.83
C ALA A 130 -1.43 12.10 -0.37
N ARG A 131 -1.76 13.27 -0.94
CA ARG A 131 -2.51 13.40 -2.20
C ARG A 131 -1.82 12.64 -3.35
N GLU A 132 -0.49 12.61 -3.37
CA GLU A 132 0.30 11.83 -4.35
C GLU A 132 -0.09 10.34 -4.38
N THR A 133 -0.57 9.78 -3.28
CA THR A 133 -0.97 8.36 -3.21
C THR A 133 -2.15 8.03 -4.10
N SER A 134 -2.97 8.99 -4.56
CA SER A 134 -3.97 8.73 -5.61
C SER A 134 -3.31 8.21 -6.90
N ALA A 135 -2.14 8.76 -7.26
CA ALA A 135 -1.38 8.28 -8.43
C ALA A 135 -0.82 6.86 -8.20
N ARG A 136 -0.34 6.56 -7.00
CA ARG A 136 0.09 5.19 -6.62
C ARG A 136 -1.05 4.18 -6.65
N VAL A 137 -2.23 4.57 -6.18
CA VAL A 137 -3.43 3.73 -6.22
C VAL A 137 -3.85 3.45 -7.65
N ALA A 138 -3.77 4.43 -8.56
CA ALA A 138 -4.03 4.18 -9.97
C ALA A 138 -3.04 3.17 -10.59
N VAL A 139 -1.74 3.29 -10.26
CA VAL A 139 -0.73 2.28 -10.65
C VAL A 139 -1.05 0.91 -10.06
N GLY A 140 -1.37 0.86 -8.78
CA GLY A 140 -1.71 -0.37 -8.08
C GLY A 140 -2.96 -1.06 -8.64
N ALA A 141 -3.98 -0.31 -9.07
CA ALA A 141 -5.18 -0.86 -9.69
C ALA A 141 -4.88 -1.53 -11.05
N MET A 142 -4.03 -0.91 -11.88
CA MET A 142 -3.53 -1.54 -13.12
C MET A 142 -2.76 -2.82 -12.82
N CYS A 143 -1.89 -2.80 -11.79
CA CYS A 143 -1.14 -3.99 -11.36
C CYS A 143 -2.06 -5.08 -10.79
N ARG A 144 -3.11 -4.70 -10.06
CA ARG A 144 -4.15 -5.61 -9.54
C ARG A 144 -4.89 -6.30 -10.69
N LYS A 145 -5.27 -5.53 -11.72
CA LYS A 145 -5.92 -6.06 -12.92
C LYS A 145 -5.04 -7.06 -13.67
N PHE A 146 -3.74 -6.80 -13.72
CA PHE A 146 -2.75 -7.74 -14.25
C PHE A 146 -2.66 -9.01 -13.40
N LEU A 147 -2.47 -8.87 -12.08
CA LEU A 147 -2.35 -10.00 -11.14
C LEU A 147 -3.59 -10.92 -11.15
N SER A 148 -4.79 -10.35 -11.33
CA SER A 148 -6.03 -11.13 -11.39
C SER A 148 -6.10 -12.07 -12.60
N GLN A 149 -5.31 -11.81 -13.66
CA GLN A 149 -5.17 -12.73 -14.79
C GLN A 149 -4.48 -14.05 -14.42
N PHE A 150 -3.84 -14.10 -13.26
CA PHE A 150 -3.11 -15.24 -12.71
C PHE A 150 -3.72 -15.73 -11.39
N GLY A 151 -4.96 -15.32 -11.08
CA GLY A 151 -5.66 -15.74 -9.85
C GLY A 151 -5.15 -15.10 -8.56
N ILE A 152 -4.21 -14.15 -8.65
CA ILE A 152 -3.64 -13.47 -7.48
C ILE A 152 -4.60 -12.35 -7.04
N ARG A 153 -4.93 -12.34 -5.75
CA ARG A 153 -5.84 -11.37 -5.13
C ARG A 153 -5.13 -10.66 -3.98
N VAL A 154 -5.36 -9.36 -3.83
CA VAL A 154 -4.80 -8.55 -2.74
C VAL A 154 -5.93 -7.81 -2.04
N GLY A 155 -5.94 -7.82 -0.71
CA GLY A 155 -6.89 -7.07 0.11
C GLY A 155 -6.22 -6.57 1.37
N SER A 156 -6.93 -5.74 2.14
CA SER A 156 -6.44 -5.25 3.43
C SER A 156 -7.56 -5.08 4.42
N TYR A 157 -7.18 -4.99 5.69
CA TYR A 157 -8.08 -4.66 6.78
C TYR A 157 -7.32 -3.99 7.92
N VAL A 158 -8.03 -3.21 8.73
CA VAL A 158 -7.52 -2.54 9.91
C VAL A 158 -7.56 -3.50 11.09
N ILE A 159 -6.46 -3.57 11.84
CA ILE A 159 -6.35 -4.39 13.06
C ILE A 159 -6.20 -3.53 14.32
N GLU A 160 -5.83 -2.25 14.20
CA GLU A 160 -5.76 -1.33 15.33
C GLU A 160 -5.98 0.13 14.92
N ILE A 161 -6.75 0.90 15.71
CA ILE A 161 -6.77 2.36 15.66
C ILE A 161 -6.69 2.91 17.08
N GLY A 162 -5.69 3.78 17.33
CA GLY A 162 -5.62 4.55 18.57
C GLY A 162 -5.61 3.72 19.86
N GLY A 163 -5.03 2.51 19.83
CA GLY A 163 -4.98 1.56 20.96
C GLY A 163 -6.18 0.61 21.07
N VAL A 164 -7.16 0.71 20.17
CA VAL A 164 -8.27 -0.27 20.07
C VAL A 164 -7.88 -1.33 19.06
N SER A 165 -7.67 -2.57 19.50
CA SER A 165 -7.26 -3.70 18.67
C SER A 165 -8.43 -4.61 18.30
N ALA A 166 -8.40 -5.19 17.10
CA ALA A 166 -9.38 -6.16 16.61
C ALA A 166 -8.98 -7.60 16.93
N SER A 167 -9.98 -8.46 17.19
CA SER A 167 -9.77 -9.91 17.29
C SER A 167 -10.12 -10.58 15.97
N VAL A 168 -9.09 -10.96 15.20
CA VAL A 168 -9.28 -11.49 13.84
C VAL A 168 -8.69 -12.88 13.62
N ASP A 169 -7.91 -13.41 14.56
CA ASP A 169 -7.06 -14.59 14.36
C ASP A 169 -7.83 -15.86 13.98
N GLU A 170 -9.04 -16.04 14.52
CA GLU A 170 -9.91 -17.19 14.22
C GLU A 170 -10.71 -17.03 12.91
N MET A 171 -10.71 -15.83 12.31
CA MET A 171 -11.45 -15.55 11.09
C MET A 171 -10.64 -15.97 9.86
N PRO A 172 -11.22 -16.64 8.85
CA PRO A 172 -10.56 -16.89 7.57
C PRO A 172 -10.11 -15.59 6.89
N LEU A 173 -8.97 -15.59 6.20
CA LEU A 173 -8.40 -14.39 5.59
C LEU A 173 -9.33 -13.74 4.57
N GLU A 174 -10.00 -14.54 3.75
CA GLU A 174 -11.00 -14.08 2.78
C GLU A 174 -12.17 -13.36 3.47
N ASP A 175 -12.65 -13.91 4.59
CA ASP A 175 -13.72 -13.31 5.37
C ASP A 175 -13.28 -11.99 6.02
N ARG A 176 -12.03 -11.90 6.49
CA ARG A 176 -11.47 -10.65 7.01
C ARG A 176 -11.49 -9.56 5.95
N ILE A 177 -11.05 -9.86 4.73
CA ILE A 177 -11.05 -8.90 3.62
C ILE A 177 -12.48 -8.49 3.26
N ALA A 178 -13.39 -9.46 3.13
CA ALA A 178 -14.78 -9.20 2.75
C ALA A 178 -15.52 -8.34 3.79
N ARG A 179 -15.40 -8.68 5.08
CA ARG A 179 -16.05 -7.91 6.16
C ARG A 179 -15.45 -6.53 6.33
N ALA A 180 -14.13 -6.38 6.18
CA ALA A 180 -13.49 -5.08 6.21
C ALA A 180 -13.97 -4.17 5.06
N PHE A 181 -14.26 -4.72 3.89
CA PHE A 181 -14.82 -3.96 2.78
C PHE A 181 -16.19 -3.33 3.13
N ASP A 182 -17.01 -4.04 3.90
CA ASP A 182 -18.33 -3.56 4.32
C ASP A 182 -18.32 -2.71 5.61
N SER A 183 -17.15 -2.57 6.27
CA SER A 183 -16.97 -1.83 7.51
C SER A 183 -16.63 -0.35 7.29
N ASP A 184 -17.24 0.52 8.09
CA ASP A 184 -16.94 1.97 8.09
C ASP A 184 -15.61 2.32 8.77
N MET A 185 -14.88 1.34 9.31
CA MET A 185 -13.50 1.49 9.80
C MET A 185 -12.54 0.53 9.12
N SER A 186 -12.98 -0.14 8.06
CA SER A 186 -12.24 -1.22 7.39
C SER A 186 -11.75 -2.30 8.35
N CYS A 187 -12.48 -2.51 9.45
CA CYS A 187 -12.17 -3.50 10.48
C CYS A 187 -13.17 -4.66 10.36
N PRO A 188 -12.71 -5.93 10.30
CA PRO A 188 -13.59 -7.08 10.12
C PRO A 188 -14.25 -7.55 11.42
N ASP A 189 -13.72 -7.14 12.57
CA ASP A 189 -14.32 -7.33 13.89
C ASP A 189 -15.31 -6.19 14.14
N GLU A 190 -16.60 -6.50 14.17
CA GLU A 190 -17.68 -5.52 14.34
C GLU A 190 -17.61 -4.80 15.69
N SER A 191 -17.24 -5.50 16.77
CA SER A 191 -17.14 -4.90 18.11
C SER A 191 -15.97 -3.91 18.15
N ALA A 192 -14.80 -4.34 17.65
CA ALA A 192 -13.65 -3.46 17.55
C ALA A 192 -13.90 -2.30 16.59
N SER A 193 -14.60 -2.51 15.46
CA SER A 193 -14.98 -1.46 14.52
C SER A 193 -15.80 -0.35 15.21
N HIS A 194 -16.79 -0.72 16.02
CA HIS A 194 -17.57 0.26 16.79
C HIS A 194 -16.70 1.01 17.82
N ALA A 195 -15.82 0.31 18.52
CA ALA A 195 -14.91 0.93 19.49
C ALA A 195 -13.88 1.86 18.82
N MET A 196 -13.31 1.47 17.68
CA MET A 196 -12.41 2.29 16.86
C MET A 196 -13.13 3.56 16.38
N ARG A 197 -14.37 3.42 15.90
CA ARG A 197 -15.20 4.56 15.51
C ARG A 197 -15.42 5.54 16.66
N ALA A 198 -15.83 5.05 17.83
CA ALA A 198 -16.02 5.89 19.01
C ALA A 198 -14.71 6.61 19.39
N ARG A 199 -13.57 5.90 19.30
CA ARG A 199 -12.25 6.46 19.54
C ARG A 199 -11.88 7.58 18.55
N VAL A 200 -12.24 7.44 17.28
CA VAL A 200 -12.08 8.49 16.26
C VAL A 200 -13.01 9.68 16.54
N GLU A 201 -14.24 9.45 16.97
CA GLU A 201 -15.16 10.54 17.36
C GLU A 201 -14.62 11.33 18.57
N ASP A 202 -14.04 10.64 19.56
CA ASP A 202 -13.37 11.26 20.69
C ASP A 202 -12.18 12.13 20.27
N ILE A 203 -11.33 11.63 19.36
CA ILE A 203 -10.17 12.40 18.92
C ILE A 203 -10.56 13.64 18.12
N ILE A 204 -11.63 13.56 17.33
CA ILE A 204 -12.19 14.70 16.60
C ILE A 204 -12.63 15.78 17.59
N ARG A 205 -13.37 15.41 18.65
CA ARG A 205 -13.78 16.34 19.72
C ARG A 205 -12.58 16.93 20.45
N ALA A 206 -11.54 16.12 20.67
CA ALA A 206 -10.28 16.53 21.28
C ALA A 206 -9.36 17.33 20.35
N LYS A 207 -9.74 17.54 19.07
CA LYS A 207 -8.97 18.31 18.08
C LYS A 207 -7.56 17.75 17.83
N ASP A 208 -7.42 16.43 17.93
CA ASP A 208 -6.15 15.72 17.77
C ASP A 208 -6.28 14.60 16.73
N THR A 209 -5.24 13.81 16.46
CA THR A 209 -5.23 12.77 15.41
C THR A 209 -4.85 11.40 15.94
N LEU A 210 -5.21 10.35 15.21
CA LEU A 210 -4.88 8.96 15.51
C LEU A 210 -4.11 8.30 14.38
N GLY A 211 -3.23 7.38 14.77
CA GLY A 211 -2.62 6.38 13.92
C GLY A 211 -3.21 5.00 14.19
N GLY A 212 -2.53 3.96 13.72
CA GLY A 212 -2.97 2.59 13.90
C GLY A 212 -2.18 1.61 13.05
N VAL A 213 -2.73 0.40 12.93
CA VAL A 213 -2.12 -0.71 12.20
C VAL A 213 -3.15 -1.32 11.27
N PHE A 214 -2.75 -1.55 10.03
CA PHE A 214 -3.51 -2.33 9.05
C PHE A 214 -2.68 -3.52 8.57
N GLU A 215 -3.36 -4.56 8.11
CA GLU A 215 -2.75 -5.74 7.50
C GLU A 215 -3.14 -5.83 6.02
N VAL A 216 -2.15 -6.02 5.14
CA VAL A 216 -2.35 -6.33 3.73
C VAL A 216 -2.13 -7.82 3.52
N VAL A 217 -3.04 -8.44 2.79
CA VAL A 217 -3.04 -9.87 2.49
C VAL A 217 -2.99 -10.08 0.98
N ALA A 218 -2.08 -10.94 0.52
CA ALA A 218 -2.07 -11.42 -0.86
C ALA A 218 -2.28 -12.93 -0.92
N LEU A 219 -3.23 -13.36 -1.74
CA LEU A 219 -3.71 -14.74 -1.88
C LEU A 219 -3.49 -15.24 -3.31
N GLY A 220 -3.37 -16.56 -3.48
CA GLY A 220 -3.25 -17.20 -4.80
C GLY A 220 -1.88 -17.02 -5.47
N LEU A 221 -0.85 -16.72 -4.69
CA LEU A 221 0.52 -16.57 -5.20
C LEU A 221 1.11 -17.94 -5.58
N PRO A 222 1.83 -18.06 -6.71
CA PRO A 222 2.65 -19.23 -6.94
C PRO A 222 3.84 -19.24 -5.97
N PRO A 223 4.41 -20.41 -5.63
CA PRO A 223 5.70 -20.48 -5.00
C PRO A 223 6.80 -19.95 -5.95
N GLY A 224 7.87 -19.37 -5.41
CA GLY A 224 9.06 -19.03 -6.19
C GLY A 224 9.15 -17.59 -6.74
N LEU A 225 8.29 -16.66 -6.32
CA LEU A 225 8.48 -15.22 -6.62
C LEU A 225 9.47 -14.61 -5.64
N GLY A 226 10.36 -13.75 -6.14
CA GLY A 226 11.48 -13.21 -5.37
C GLY A 226 12.71 -14.11 -5.41
N SER A 227 13.74 -13.78 -4.62
CA SER A 227 14.97 -14.56 -4.60
C SER A 227 15.75 -14.43 -3.29
N HIS A 228 16.46 -15.48 -2.90
CA HIS A 228 17.39 -15.44 -1.77
C HIS A 228 18.82 -15.05 -2.19
N VAL A 229 19.11 -15.05 -3.50
CA VAL A 229 20.47 -14.99 -4.06
C VAL A 229 21.18 -13.66 -3.79
N HIS A 230 20.43 -12.56 -3.72
CA HIS A 230 20.94 -11.24 -3.37
C HIS A 230 19.92 -10.46 -2.54
N TRP A 231 20.42 -9.56 -1.69
CA TRP A 231 19.65 -8.88 -0.65
C TRP A 231 18.50 -8.04 -1.20
N ASP A 232 18.69 -7.38 -2.33
CA ASP A 232 17.73 -6.50 -3.02
C ASP A 232 16.68 -7.28 -3.84
N ARG A 233 16.97 -8.54 -4.17
CA ARG A 233 16.03 -9.46 -4.84
C ARG A 233 15.10 -10.19 -3.88
N ARG A 234 15.33 -10.08 -2.56
CA ARG A 234 14.44 -10.65 -1.54
C ARG A 234 13.11 -9.89 -1.54
N LEU A 235 12.02 -10.60 -1.79
CA LEU A 235 10.69 -10.00 -1.86
C LEU A 235 10.27 -9.37 -0.53
N THR A 236 10.73 -9.93 0.59
CA THR A 236 10.66 -9.35 1.94
C THR A 236 11.14 -7.89 1.96
N GLY A 237 12.33 -7.61 1.41
CA GLY A 237 12.91 -6.27 1.39
C GLY A 237 12.15 -5.32 0.46
N ARG A 238 11.76 -5.80 -0.73
CA ARG A 238 10.99 -5.02 -1.71
C ARG A 238 9.62 -4.61 -1.17
N LEU A 239 8.90 -5.54 -0.53
CA LEU A 239 7.60 -5.26 0.10
C LEU A 239 7.75 -4.29 1.28
N ALA A 240 8.74 -4.50 2.15
CA ALA A 240 8.99 -3.61 3.27
C ALA A 240 9.32 -2.18 2.81
N GLN A 241 10.18 -2.03 1.80
CA GLN A 241 10.48 -0.73 1.19
C GLN A 241 9.22 -0.08 0.63
N ALA A 242 8.39 -0.83 -0.10
CA ALA A 242 7.16 -0.31 -0.68
C ALA A 242 6.19 0.20 0.40
N MET A 243 6.00 -0.55 1.50
CA MET A 243 5.15 -0.12 2.63
C MET A 243 5.71 1.10 3.35
N LEU A 244 7.01 1.11 3.66
CA LEU A 244 7.66 2.23 4.36
C LEU A 244 7.79 3.49 3.50
N SER A 245 7.65 3.37 2.17
CA SER A 245 7.61 4.52 1.25
C SER A 245 6.28 5.27 1.27
N ILE A 246 5.24 4.71 1.88
CA ILE A 246 3.92 5.34 1.99
C ILE A 246 4.00 6.44 3.06
N PRO A 247 3.44 7.64 2.80
CA PRO A 247 3.44 8.72 3.80
C PRO A 247 2.89 8.25 5.15
N ALA A 248 3.59 8.65 6.22
CA ALA A 248 3.27 8.33 7.62
C ALA A 248 3.48 6.87 8.08
N MET A 249 3.96 5.95 7.24
CA MET A 249 4.33 4.60 7.71
C MET A 249 5.65 4.62 8.48
N LYS A 250 5.68 3.94 9.63
CA LYS A 250 6.84 3.92 10.56
C LYS A 250 7.35 2.52 10.88
N GLY A 251 6.59 1.48 10.57
CA GLY A 251 6.98 0.09 10.79
C GLY A 251 6.22 -0.85 9.85
N VAL A 252 6.85 -1.99 9.55
CA VAL A 252 6.24 -3.07 8.77
C VAL A 252 6.70 -4.41 9.34
N GLU A 253 5.77 -5.35 9.45
CA GLU A 253 6.01 -6.75 9.82
C GLU A 253 5.57 -7.67 8.68
N ILE A 254 6.26 -8.80 8.51
CA ILE A 254 5.82 -9.90 7.64
C ILE A 254 5.39 -11.04 8.55
N GLY A 255 4.12 -11.44 8.43
CA GLY A 255 3.48 -12.24 9.47
C GLY A 255 3.59 -11.55 10.84
N PRO A 256 3.55 -12.30 11.95
CA PRO A 256 3.70 -11.76 13.30
C PRO A 256 5.17 -11.57 13.70
N ALA A 257 5.96 -10.85 12.90
CA ALA A 257 7.43 -10.82 12.97
C ALA A 257 7.98 -10.46 14.38
N PHE A 258 7.48 -9.40 15.01
CA PHE A 258 7.97 -8.95 16.31
C PHE A 258 7.49 -9.84 17.47
N ASP A 259 6.38 -10.54 17.30
CA ASP A 259 5.94 -11.57 18.25
C ASP A 259 6.78 -12.85 18.12
N ASN A 260 7.08 -13.27 16.89
CA ASN A 260 7.97 -14.39 16.61
C ASN A 260 9.38 -14.15 17.18
N ALA A 261 9.90 -12.92 17.15
CA ALA A 261 11.22 -12.57 17.67
C ALA A 261 11.42 -12.86 19.17
N LYS A 262 10.33 -13.10 19.92
CA LYS A 262 10.35 -13.41 21.36
C LYS A 262 10.34 -14.91 21.66
N LYS A 263 10.22 -15.75 20.64
CA LYS A 263 9.98 -17.21 20.76
C LYS A 263 11.18 -18.01 20.24
N SER A 264 11.24 -19.29 20.58
CA SER A 264 12.29 -20.18 20.05
C SER A 264 12.00 -20.61 18.61
N GLY A 265 13.03 -21.07 17.89
CA GLY A 265 12.92 -21.52 16.48
C GLY A 265 11.79 -22.53 16.24
N THR A 266 11.65 -23.52 17.13
CA THR A 266 10.62 -24.56 17.02
C THR A 266 9.19 -24.05 17.21
N GLN A 267 9.02 -22.84 17.73
CA GLN A 267 7.71 -22.20 17.91
C GLN A 267 7.34 -21.25 16.77
N VAL A 268 8.30 -20.86 15.93
CA VAL A 268 8.10 -19.80 14.91
C VAL A 268 8.13 -20.31 13.48
N HIS A 269 8.83 -21.41 13.20
CA HIS A 269 8.91 -21.93 11.84
C HIS A 269 7.64 -22.69 11.45
N ASP A 270 7.36 -22.70 10.16
CA ASP A 270 6.22 -23.39 9.57
C ASP A 270 6.66 -24.77 9.10
N GLU A 271 6.24 -25.82 9.81
CA GLU A 271 6.59 -27.20 9.46
C GLU A 271 6.05 -27.58 8.09
N ILE A 272 6.91 -28.17 7.27
CA ILE A 272 6.56 -28.70 5.95
C ILE A 272 6.07 -30.14 6.10
N VAL A 273 4.91 -30.43 5.54
CA VAL A 273 4.28 -31.75 5.54
C VAL A 273 3.98 -32.22 4.12
N LEU A 274 4.04 -33.53 3.93
CA LEU A 274 3.68 -34.18 2.68
C LEU A 274 2.23 -34.69 2.76
N HIS A 275 1.42 -34.36 1.77
CA HIS A 275 0.07 -34.89 1.59
C HIS A 275 -0.16 -35.20 0.10
N ASP A 276 -0.31 -36.47 -0.25
CA ASP A 276 -0.55 -36.94 -1.63
C ASP A 276 0.41 -36.33 -2.68
N GLY A 277 1.70 -36.30 -2.35
CA GLY A 277 2.75 -35.76 -3.24
C GLY A 277 2.89 -34.23 -3.22
N ALA A 278 1.97 -33.50 -2.57
CA ALA A 278 2.04 -32.05 -2.37
C ALA A 278 2.70 -31.69 -1.03
N LEU A 279 3.55 -30.67 -1.06
CA LEU A 279 4.22 -30.11 0.12
C LEU A 279 3.42 -28.90 0.61
N ALA A 280 2.92 -28.99 1.84
CA ALA A 280 2.15 -27.95 2.50
C ALA A 280 2.84 -27.49 3.80
N ARG A 281 2.41 -26.36 4.34
CA ARG A 281 2.82 -25.88 5.67
C ARG A 281 1.66 -25.99 6.64
N LYS A 282 1.93 -26.40 7.89
CA LYS A 282 0.90 -26.48 8.94
C LYS A 282 0.43 -25.10 9.42
N THR A 283 1.30 -24.10 9.34
CA THR A 283 1.07 -22.73 9.80
C THR A 283 1.61 -21.72 8.77
N ASN A 284 1.39 -20.42 8.99
CA ASN A 284 1.90 -19.34 8.14
C ASN A 284 2.54 -18.20 8.95
N ARG A 285 3.40 -18.56 9.90
CA ARG A 285 4.13 -17.63 10.77
C ARG A 285 5.22 -16.87 10.02
N ALA A 286 5.71 -17.42 8.91
CA ALA A 286 6.61 -16.75 7.98
C ALA A 286 5.90 -15.70 7.10
N GLY A 287 4.57 -15.60 7.16
CA GLY A 287 3.79 -14.62 6.41
C GLY A 287 3.96 -14.78 4.89
N GLY A 288 3.98 -16.02 4.40
CA GLY A 288 4.06 -16.37 2.98
C GLY A 288 5.45 -16.26 2.35
N LEU A 289 6.49 -15.94 3.13
CA LEU A 289 7.84 -15.69 2.61
C LEU A 289 8.91 -16.44 3.40
N GLU A 290 9.75 -17.21 2.71
CA GLU A 290 10.94 -17.86 3.27
C GLU A 290 12.16 -17.51 2.42
N GLY A 291 13.25 -17.04 3.04
CA GLY A 291 14.44 -16.59 2.31
C GLY A 291 14.18 -15.42 1.34
N GLY A 292 13.05 -14.71 1.47
CA GLY A 292 12.63 -13.68 0.53
C GLY A 292 11.93 -14.22 -0.73
N ILE A 293 11.45 -15.46 -0.69
CA ILE A 293 10.75 -16.15 -1.79
C ILE A 293 9.34 -16.53 -1.34
N THR A 294 8.35 -16.40 -2.22
CA THR A 294 6.97 -16.85 -1.94
C THR A 294 6.91 -18.36 -1.73
N THR A 295 6.21 -18.76 -0.67
CA THR A 295 6.01 -20.17 -0.31
C THR A 295 4.83 -20.83 -1.04
N GLY A 296 4.01 -20.02 -1.72
CA GLY A 296 2.69 -20.38 -2.22
C GLY A 296 1.56 -20.09 -1.22
N GLY A 297 1.90 -19.86 0.06
CA GLY A 297 0.95 -19.43 1.08
C GLY A 297 0.62 -17.93 1.01
N PRO A 298 -0.38 -17.47 1.78
CA PRO A 298 -0.74 -16.06 1.86
C PRO A 298 0.42 -15.18 2.33
N ILE A 299 0.67 -14.06 1.65
CA ILE A 299 1.54 -13.01 2.20
C ILE A 299 0.74 -12.18 3.19
N LEU A 300 1.32 -11.91 4.36
CA LEU A 300 0.74 -11.08 5.42
C LEU A 300 1.69 -9.93 5.75
N LEU A 301 1.24 -8.68 5.58
CA LEU A 301 2.03 -7.47 5.87
C LEU A 301 1.31 -6.59 6.87
N ARG A 302 1.80 -6.47 8.09
CA ARG A 302 1.26 -5.52 9.09
C ARG A 302 2.02 -4.21 9.01
N VAL A 303 1.32 -3.09 8.91
CA VAL A 303 1.95 -1.79 8.66
C VAL A 303 1.47 -0.79 9.70
N ALA A 304 2.43 -0.19 10.42
CA ALA A 304 2.17 0.80 11.46
C ALA A 304 2.19 2.22 10.88
N MET A 305 1.04 2.88 10.93
CA MET A 305 0.85 4.28 10.55
C MET A 305 0.88 5.17 11.79
N LYS A 306 1.78 6.14 11.83
CA LYS A 306 1.73 7.17 12.89
C LYS A 306 0.51 8.11 12.70
N PRO A 307 0.07 8.81 13.76
CA PRO A 307 -0.90 9.89 13.61
C PRO A 307 -0.44 10.95 12.60
N ILE A 308 -1.39 11.58 11.92
CA ILE A 308 -1.10 12.64 10.93
C ILE A 308 -0.53 13.87 11.65
N SER A 309 0.52 14.45 11.08
CA SER A 309 1.31 15.49 11.74
C SER A 309 0.64 16.86 11.85
N THR A 310 -0.55 17.05 11.27
CA THR A 310 -1.29 18.30 11.42
C THR A 310 -2.46 18.10 12.35
N THR A 311 -2.34 18.65 13.56
CA THR A 311 -3.35 18.66 14.61
C THR A 311 -4.06 20.01 14.65
N LEU A 312 -5.33 20.03 15.08
CA LEU A 312 -6.04 21.30 15.34
C LEU A 312 -5.57 21.94 16.65
N THR A 313 -5.15 21.12 17.62
CA THR A 313 -4.40 21.57 18.79
C THR A 313 -2.95 21.91 18.37
N PRO A 314 -2.52 23.18 18.44
CA PRO A 314 -1.21 23.57 17.93
C PRO A 314 -0.06 22.96 18.73
N LEU A 315 1.02 22.59 18.04
CA LEU A 315 2.27 22.17 18.64
C LEU A 315 3.27 23.33 18.66
N LYS A 316 4.24 23.27 19.58
CA LYS A 316 5.38 24.20 19.58
C LYS A 316 6.26 23.96 18.36
N SER A 317 6.67 25.04 17.71
CA SER A 317 7.56 25.06 16.56
C SER A 317 8.35 26.39 16.52
N VAL A 318 8.98 26.70 15.40
CA VAL A 318 9.76 27.94 15.18
C VAL A 318 9.32 28.58 13.87
N ASP A 319 9.03 29.87 13.91
CA ASP A 319 8.89 30.66 12.68
C ASP A 319 10.28 30.91 12.13
N LEU A 320 10.62 30.21 11.03
CA LEU A 320 11.96 30.25 10.45
C LEU A 320 12.28 31.61 9.81
N ALA A 321 11.26 32.38 9.41
CA ALA A 321 11.46 33.71 8.85
C ALA A 321 11.67 34.75 9.95
N ALA A 322 10.90 34.66 11.04
CA ALA A 322 11.01 35.59 12.16
C ALA A 322 12.10 35.22 13.19
N GLY A 323 12.63 34.00 13.15
CA GLY A 323 13.68 33.52 14.06
C GLY A 323 13.22 33.37 15.52
N ARG A 324 11.94 33.03 15.75
CA ARG A 324 11.36 32.94 17.11
C ARG A 324 10.41 31.75 17.24
N GLU A 325 10.20 31.31 18.48
CA GLU A 325 9.19 30.29 18.78
C GLU A 325 7.80 30.71 18.29
N ALA A 326 7.06 29.73 17.77
CA ALA A 326 5.71 29.90 17.26
C ALA A 326 4.89 28.61 17.48
N ALA A 327 3.58 28.71 17.26
CA ALA A 327 2.71 27.55 17.25
C ALA A 327 2.42 27.13 15.80
N THR A 328 2.30 25.82 15.55
CA THR A 328 1.95 25.32 14.21
C THR A 328 0.59 25.83 13.76
N GLN A 329 0.46 26.14 12.46
CA GLN A 329 -0.82 26.47 11.85
C GLN A 329 -1.49 25.19 11.32
N TYR A 330 -2.82 25.15 11.41
CA TYR A 330 -3.58 24.03 10.90
C TYR A 330 -3.63 24.07 9.37
N GLU A 331 -3.24 22.97 8.76
CA GLU A 331 -3.43 22.66 7.35
C GLU A 331 -4.48 21.56 7.22
N ARG A 332 -5.37 21.66 6.24
CA ARG A 332 -6.52 20.75 6.11
C ARG A 332 -6.06 19.29 6.05
N SER A 333 -6.33 18.53 7.11
CA SER A 333 -5.86 17.16 7.31
C SER A 333 -6.99 16.22 7.75
N ASP A 334 -6.73 14.91 7.69
CA ASP A 334 -7.61 13.91 8.29
C ASP A 334 -7.30 13.75 9.78
N PHE A 335 -8.30 13.32 10.56
CA PHE A 335 -8.15 12.95 11.98
C PHE A 335 -7.65 11.51 12.14
N CYS A 336 -8.06 10.61 11.24
CA CYS A 336 -7.58 9.24 11.14
C CYS A 336 -7.64 8.81 9.67
N ALA A 337 -6.53 8.25 9.17
CA ALA A 337 -6.43 7.82 7.77
C ALA A 337 -6.08 6.33 7.60
N VAL A 338 -6.04 5.56 8.70
CA VAL A 338 -5.65 4.15 8.71
C VAL A 338 -6.47 3.29 7.72
N PRO A 339 -7.82 3.42 7.62
CA PRO A 339 -8.59 2.66 6.62
C PRO A 339 -8.14 2.90 5.18
N ARG A 340 -7.89 4.17 4.81
CA ARG A 340 -7.44 4.55 3.47
C ARG A 340 -5.98 4.16 3.22
N ALA A 341 -5.16 4.11 4.27
CA ALA A 341 -3.80 3.61 4.21
C ALA A 341 -3.74 2.14 3.81
N GLY A 342 -4.70 1.32 4.24
CA GLY A 342 -4.85 -0.07 3.80
C GLY A 342 -4.93 -0.19 2.26
N VAL A 343 -5.78 0.62 1.63
CA VAL A 343 -5.92 0.66 0.16
C VAL A 343 -4.61 1.04 -0.54
N ILE A 344 -3.85 1.97 0.03
CA ILE A 344 -2.53 2.36 -0.51
C ILE A 344 -1.51 1.23 -0.32
N GLY A 345 -1.56 0.52 0.81
CA GLY A 345 -0.77 -0.69 1.05
C GLY A 345 -1.09 -1.81 0.07
N GLU A 346 -2.36 -2.04 -0.26
CA GLU A 346 -2.76 -2.97 -1.32
C GLU A 346 -2.14 -2.57 -2.67
N ALA A 347 -2.25 -1.29 -3.05
CA ALA A 347 -1.72 -0.78 -4.32
C ALA A 347 -0.21 -0.99 -4.45
N MET A 348 0.54 -0.66 -3.40
CA MET A 348 2.00 -0.85 -3.37
C MET A 348 2.40 -2.34 -3.34
N THR A 349 1.60 -3.19 -2.70
CA THR A 349 1.78 -4.65 -2.73
C THR A 349 1.52 -5.21 -4.13
N CYS A 350 0.44 -4.80 -4.78
CA CYS A 350 0.13 -5.17 -6.16
C CYS A 350 1.27 -4.80 -7.12
N PHE A 351 1.85 -3.60 -6.98
CA PHE A 351 2.99 -3.18 -7.80
C PHE A 351 4.20 -4.12 -7.62
N VAL A 352 4.62 -4.39 -6.38
CA VAL A 352 5.77 -5.25 -6.10
C VAL A 352 5.54 -6.69 -6.58
N LEU A 353 4.33 -7.22 -6.39
CA LEU A 353 3.99 -8.58 -6.83
C LEU A 353 3.88 -8.71 -8.34
N ALA A 354 3.30 -7.72 -9.02
CA ALA A 354 3.27 -7.70 -10.48
C ALA A 354 4.69 -7.65 -11.07
N ASP A 355 5.58 -6.83 -10.48
CA ASP A 355 6.97 -6.73 -10.90
C ASP A 355 7.73 -8.05 -10.69
N ALA A 356 7.57 -8.69 -9.52
CA ALA A 356 8.17 -9.98 -9.24
C ALA A 356 7.63 -11.11 -10.14
N LEU A 357 6.35 -11.06 -10.51
CA LEU A 357 5.74 -12.03 -11.42
C LEU A 357 6.27 -11.86 -12.85
N ILE A 358 6.36 -10.63 -13.34
CA ILE A 358 6.96 -10.30 -14.64
C ILE A 358 8.44 -10.73 -14.66
N GLU A 359 9.20 -10.45 -13.60
CA GLU A 359 10.60 -10.91 -13.47
C GLU A 359 10.71 -12.44 -13.57
N LYS A 360 9.79 -13.18 -12.94
CA LYS A 360 9.82 -14.65 -12.89
C LYS A 360 9.38 -15.32 -14.19
N LEU A 361 8.38 -14.75 -14.87
CA LEU A 361 7.81 -15.31 -16.10
C LEU A 361 8.50 -14.78 -17.37
N GLY A 362 9.09 -13.59 -17.30
CA GLY A 362 9.50 -12.81 -18.46
C GLY A 362 8.32 -12.54 -19.40
N GLY A 363 8.67 -12.19 -20.64
CA GLY A 363 7.73 -12.03 -21.75
C GLY A 363 7.11 -10.65 -21.87
N ASP A 364 6.67 -10.36 -23.09
CA ASP A 364 6.23 -9.02 -23.50
C ASP A 364 4.69 -8.93 -23.64
N SER A 365 3.98 -10.05 -23.52
CA SER A 365 2.52 -10.11 -23.64
C SER A 365 1.88 -11.13 -22.69
N LEU A 366 0.61 -10.90 -22.33
CA LEU A 366 -0.17 -11.87 -21.54
C LEU A 366 -0.25 -13.25 -22.20
N ALA A 367 -0.29 -13.30 -23.54
CA ALA A 367 -0.35 -14.54 -24.29
C ALA A 367 0.92 -15.40 -24.12
N GLU A 368 2.08 -14.75 -23.97
CA GLU A 368 3.35 -15.42 -23.67
C GLU A 368 3.45 -15.82 -22.20
N MET A 369 2.95 -14.96 -21.29
CA MET A 369 3.08 -15.16 -19.86
C MET A 369 2.17 -16.25 -19.30
N LYS A 370 0.93 -16.40 -19.80
CA LYS A 370 -0.03 -17.39 -19.28
C LYS A 370 0.48 -18.84 -19.37
N PRO A 371 0.94 -19.34 -20.54
CA PRO A 371 1.50 -20.69 -20.62
C PRO A 371 2.72 -20.89 -19.72
N ARG A 372 3.55 -19.85 -19.54
CA ARG A 372 4.71 -19.92 -18.63
C ARG A 372 4.27 -20.03 -17.18
N PHE A 373 3.24 -19.30 -16.79
CA PHE A 373 2.66 -19.39 -15.45
C PHE A 373 2.13 -20.80 -15.18
N ASP A 374 1.41 -21.39 -16.13
CA ASP A 374 0.88 -22.75 -16.01
C ASP A 374 1.99 -23.82 -15.91
N SER A 375 3.17 -23.53 -16.47
CA SER A 375 4.36 -24.40 -16.40
C SER A 375 5.24 -24.18 -15.16
N LEU A 376 4.90 -23.24 -14.26
CA LEU A 376 5.69 -23.02 -13.06
C LEU A 376 5.71 -24.27 -12.19
N ARG A 377 6.92 -24.66 -11.77
CA ARG A 377 7.10 -25.69 -10.74
C ARG A 377 6.31 -25.31 -9.48
N GLN A 378 5.59 -26.27 -8.95
CA GLN A 378 4.83 -26.16 -7.72
C GLN A 378 5.57 -26.83 -6.56
N SER A 379 5.05 -26.65 -5.35
CA SER A 379 5.51 -27.36 -4.15
C SER A 379 5.01 -28.82 -4.19
N ARG A 380 5.48 -29.61 -5.16
CA ARG A 380 5.16 -31.03 -5.37
C ARG A 380 6.45 -31.83 -5.51
N LEU A 381 6.46 -33.08 -5.04
CA LEU A 381 7.67 -33.92 -5.12
C LEU A 381 8.13 -34.13 -6.57
N ASP A 382 7.20 -34.39 -7.49
CA ASP A 382 7.52 -34.62 -8.90
C ASP A 382 8.14 -33.40 -9.61
N ASP A 383 7.91 -32.19 -9.07
CA ASP A 383 8.47 -30.94 -9.60
C ASP A 383 9.86 -30.62 -9.00
N LEU A 384 10.30 -31.39 -7.99
CA LEU A 384 11.47 -31.13 -7.16
C LEU A 384 12.42 -32.35 -7.12
N PRO A 385 13.01 -32.77 -8.25
CA PRO A 385 13.98 -33.85 -8.25
C PRO A 385 15.21 -33.47 -7.43
N MET A 386 15.49 -34.24 -6.39
CA MET A 386 16.66 -34.07 -5.52
C MET A 386 17.70 -35.15 -5.81
N LEU A 387 18.98 -34.80 -5.65
CA LEU A 387 20.07 -35.77 -5.70
C LEU A 387 20.04 -36.66 -4.45
N ASP A 388 20.40 -37.93 -4.61
CA ASP A 388 20.61 -38.91 -3.53
C ASP A 388 22.10 -39.20 -3.27
N GLU A 389 22.99 -38.58 -4.06
CA GLU A 389 24.45 -38.68 -3.91
C GLU A 389 25.07 -37.40 -3.32
N PRO A 390 26.14 -37.51 -2.49
CA PRO A 390 26.85 -36.35 -1.96
C PRO A 390 27.50 -35.49 -3.06
N THR A 391 27.50 -34.16 -2.86
CA THR A 391 28.21 -33.21 -3.73
C THR A 391 29.47 -32.69 -3.04
N VAL A 392 30.62 -32.66 -3.74
CA VAL A 392 31.84 -32.00 -3.28
C VAL A 392 31.68 -30.49 -3.45
N PHE A 393 31.81 -29.73 -2.37
CA PHE A 393 31.44 -28.30 -2.34
C PHE A 393 32.46 -27.41 -3.07
N TRP A 394 33.76 -27.63 -2.87
CA TRP A 394 34.86 -27.04 -3.65
C TRP A 394 36.06 -28.00 -3.62
N GLU A 395 36.89 -27.98 -4.67
CA GLU A 395 38.24 -28.59 -4.69
C GLU A 395 39.31 -27.53 -4.42
#